data_AF-A0A813F737-F1
#
_entry.id   AF-A0A813F737-F1
#
_cell.length_a   1.000
_cell.length_b   1.000
_cell.length_c   1.000
_cell.angle_alpha   90.00
_cell.angle_beta   90.00
_cell.angle_gamma   90.00
#
_symmetry.space_group_name_H-M   'P 1'
#
loop_
_entity.id
_entity.type
_entity.pdbx_description
1 polymer ?
#
loop_
_entity_poly.entity_id
_entity_poly.type
_entity_poly.pdbx_seq_one_letter_code
_entity_poly.pdbx_strand_id
1 'polypeptide(L)'
;MSSSSKRARSVSEGAEPKKGAKSSSSSKIVIEPQRAALPKRKADRTLNFGPGFADFLPNLTPEEVLSEGAFGGTYFRSISSSVTGQSYTWKQAWEEFQKEGWLKNLSEEELYNKVGRPWDRYDQKLNLNREKCGQTLDQWQEAGWIMECDPYGWFQWYCRFYLGRRCSDDERQITRWQNTAAIGRGRWRTTLVNKIESEDKVGDLRISGKIRQILQHFGYTLTLEDYRYTKEDQTLKKAAAAMKKSTAVSRKK
;
A
#
# COMPACT_ATOMS: atom_id res chain seq x y z
N MET A 1 -18.57 -15.40 -51.60
CA MET A 1 -19.10 -15.39 -50.22
C MET A 1 -18.11 -16.09 -49.31
N SER A 2 -17.41 -15.36 -48.44
CA SER A 2 -17.23 -15.77 -47.03
C SER A 2 -16.40 -14.69 -46.32
N SER A 3 -17.11 -13.86 -45.56
CA SER A 3 -16.56 -12.85 -44.69
C SER A 3 -16.17 -13.53 -43.38
N SER A 4 -14.89 -13.54 -43.01
CA SER A 4 -14.43 -14.02 -41.69
C SER A 4 -14.07 -12.84 -40.81
N SER A 5 -15.05 -12.47 -39.99
CA SER A 5 -15.02 -11.44 -38.97
C SER A 5 -13.97 -11.75 -37.89
N LYS A 6 -13.07 -10.79 -37.63
CA LYS A 6 -12.14 -10.80 -36.49
C LYS A 6 -12.93 -10.60 -35.20
N ARG A 7 -13.03 -11.65 -34.38
CA ARG A 7 -13.62 -11.58 -33.04
C ARG A 7 -12.63 -10.90 -32.09
N ALA A 8 -12.90 -9.64 -31.77
CA ALA A 8 -12.24 -8.92 -30.68
C ALA A 8 -12.53 -9.64 -29.35
N ARG A 9 -11.48 -9.98 -28.60
CA ARG A 9 -11.59 -10.49 -27.23
C ARG A 9 -11.74 -9.29 -26.30
N SER A 10 -12.98 -8.99 -25.93
CA SER A 10 -13.32 -8.12 -24.80
C SER A 10 -12.81 -8.78 -23.52
N VAL A 11 -11.83 -8.16 -22.85
CA VAL A 11 -11.44 -8.55 -21.50
C VAL A 11 -12.40 -7.84 -20.57
N SER A 12 -13.49 -8.53 -20.22
CA SER A 12 -14.44 -8.07 -19.21
C SER A 12 -13.98 -8.47 -17.81
N GLU A 13 -14.25 -7.54 -16.90
CA GLU A 13 -14.72 -7.76 -15.54
C GLU A 13 -13.72 -8.13 -14.44
N GLY A 14 -13.71 -7.23 -13.46
CA GLY A 14 -13.02 -7.37 -12.20
C GLY A 14 -13.55 -8.55 -11.41
N ALA A 15 -12.66 -9.16 -10.65
CA ALA A 15 -13.00 -10.16 -9.68
C ALA A 15 -14.01 -9.58 -8.67
N GLU A 16 -15.22 -10.14 -8.64
CA GLU A 16 -16.22 -9.92 -7.61
C GLU A 16 -15.62 -10.21 -6.22
N PRO A 17 -15.81 -9.34 -5.21
CA PRO A 17 -15.48 -9.70 -3.84
C PRO A 17 -16.52 -10.70 -3.32
N LYS A 18 -16.03 -11.87 -2.89
CA LYS A 18 -16.84 -12.89 -2.21
C LYS A 18 -17.53 -12.28 -0.99
N LYS A 19 -18.87 -12.34 -0.98
CA LYS A 19 -19.72 -12.01 0.16
C LYS A 19 -19.34 -12.86 1.37
N GLY A 20 -18.95 -12.22 2.47
CA GLY A 20 -18.71 -12.90 3.73
C GLY A 20 -17.73 -12.18 4.66
N ALA A 21 -18.08 -11.00 5.13
CA ALA A 21 -17.54 -10.48 6.39
C ALA A 21 -18.71 -9.91 7.19
N LYS A 22 -19.07 -10.64 8.25
CA LYS A 22 -20.03 -10.20 9.25
C LYS A 22 -19.52 -8.90 9.88
N SER A 23 -20.42 -7.93 10.00
CA SER A 23 -20.29 -6.73 10.85
C SER A 23 -19.56 -7.08 12.14
N SER A 24 -18.29 -6.69 12.24
CA SER A 24 -17.56 -6.74 13.51
C SER A 24 -17.95 -5.49 14.28
N SER A 25 -18.62 -5.71 15.41
CA SER A 25 -18.81 -4.77 16.52
C SER A 25 -17.85 -3.57 16.45
N SER A 26 -18.42 -2.38 16.25
CA SER A 26 -17.72 -1.09 16.31
C SER A 26 -17.17 -0.90 17.72
N SER A 27 -16.01 -1.50 17.97
CA SER A 27 -15.20 -1.18 19.13
C SER A 27 -14.64 0.21 18.87
N LYS A 28 -15.04 1.18 19.68
CA LYS A 28 -14.55 2.56 19.61
C LYS A 28 -13.03 2.54 19.55
N ILE A 29 -12.42 3.10 18.50
CA ILE A 29 -10.96 3.13 18.38
C ILE A 29 -10.39 3.95 19.52
N VAL A 30 -9.47 3.37 20.27
CA VAL A 30 -8.78 4.03 21.37
C VAL A 30 -7.46 4.57 20.83
N ILE A 31 -7.27 5.89 20.90
CA ILE A 31 -6.02 6.55 20.56
C ILE A 31 -5.21 6.73 21.83
N GLU A 32 -3.94 6.33 21.81
CA GLU A 32 -3.05 6.53 22.93
C GLU A 32 -2.77 8.03 23.13
N PRO A 33 -2.76 8.53 24.38
CA PRO A 33 -2.59 9.96 24.64
C PRO A 33 -1.18 10.45 24.32
N GLN A 34 -0.18 9.58 24.39
CA GLN A 34 1.22 9.91 24.15
C GLN A 34 1.66 9.49 22.75
N ARG A 35 2.43 10.34 22.10
CA ARG A 35 3.06 9.99 20.82
C ARG A 35 4.35 9.20 21.05
N ALA A 36 4.54 8.14 20.27
CA ALA A 36 5.80 7.44 20.15
C ALA A 36 6.84 8.30 19.40
N ALA A 37 8.12 7.93 19.52
CA ALA A 37 9.18 8.56 18.74
C ALA A 37 9.03 8.29 17.23
N LEU A 38 9.56 9.19 16.41
CA LEU A 38 9.65 9.00 14.97
C LEU A 38 10.49 7.75 14.63
N PRO A 39 10.17 7.03 13.54
CA PRO A 39 10.91 5.84 13.17
C PRO A 39 12.36 6.15 12.80
N LYS A 40 13.25 5.19 13.05
CA LYS A 40 14.64 5.25 12.60
C LYS A 40 14.75 4.60 11.23
N ARG A 41 15.38 5.28 10.26
CA ARG A 41 15.70 4.67 8.97
C ARG A 41 16.94 3.80 9.10
N LYS A 42 16.82 2.53 8.67
CA LYS A 42 17.94 1.58 8.60
C LYS A 42 18.76 1.78 7.32
N ALA A 43 19.92 1.12 7.25
CA ALA A 43 20.81 1.15 6.09
C ALA A 43 20.15 0.63 4.80
N ASP A 44 19.24 -0.35 4.91
CA ASP A 44 18.43 -0.89 3.80
C ASP A 44 17.23 0.00 3.42
N ARG A 45 17.18 1.23 3.96
CA ARG A 45 16.11 2.23 3.83
C ARG A 45 14.80 1.89 4.55
N THR A 46 14.64 0.72 5.15
CA THR A 46 13.42 0.41 5.91
C THR A 46 13.28 1.29 7.14
N LEU A 47 12.03 1.59 7.51
CA LEU A 47 11.68 2.41 8.67
C LEU A 47 11.39 1.50 9.86
N ASN A 48 12.12 1.70 10.96
CA ASN A 48 11.97 0.96 12.20
C ASN A 48 11.18 1.76 13.22
N PHE A 49 10.00 1.25 13.61
CA PHE A 49 9.09 1.87 14.57
C PHE A 49 9.30 1.45 16.02
N GLY A 50 10.36 0.66 16.29
CA GLY A 50 10.72 0.20 17.62
C GLY A 50 10.10 -1.16 17.99
N PRO A 51 10.29 -1.58 19.26
CA PRO A 51 9.73 -2.83 19.76
C PRO A 51 8.21 -2.89 19.58
N GLY A 52 7.68 -4.07 19.23
CA GLY A 52 6.26 -4.27 18.95
C GLY A 52 5.85 -4.08 17.47
N PHE A 53 6.72 -3.46 16.66
CA PHE A 53 6.44 -3.18 15.24
C PHE A 53 7.52 -3.69 14.29
N ALA A 54 8.30 -4.69 14.72
CA ALA A 54 9.44 -5.23 13.97
C ALA A 54 9.06 -5.77 12.58
N ASP A 55 7.81 -6.23 12.43
CA ASP A 55 7.28 -6.79 11.19
C ASP A 55 6.55 -5.76 10.29
N PHE A 56 6.61 -4.48 10.65
CA PHE A 56 6.12 -3.36 9.84
C PHE A 56 7.31 -2.52 9.37
N LEU A 57 7.74 -2.77 8.12
CA LEU A 57 8.99 -2.23 7.56
C LEU A 57 8.75 -1.53 6.21
N PRO A 58 7.89 -0.50 6.14
CA PRO A 58 7.83 0.36 4.96
C PRO A 58 9.20 1.02 4.74
N ASN A 59 9.54 1.37 3.51
CA ASN A 59 10.82 2.00 3.17
C ASN A 59 10.66 3.39 2.52
N LEU A 60 9.42 3.86 2.41
CA LEU A 60 9.07 5.24 2.05
C LEU A 60 8.37 5.93 3.23
N THR A 61 8.79 7.13 3.60
CA THR A 61 8.01 7.97 4.52
C THR A 61 6.73 8.42 3.84
N PRO A 62 5.71 8.87 4.59
CA PRO A 62 4.53 9.47 3.98
C PRO A 62 4.86 10.70 3.12
N GLU A 63 5.83 11.53 3.53
CA GLU A 63 6.32 12.64 2.72
C GLU A 63 6.99 12.18 1.43
N GLU A 64 7.77 11.09 1.45
CA GLU A 64 8.35 10.49 0.24
C GLU A 64 7.26 9.97 -0.70
N VAL A 65 6.25 9.26 -0.18
CA VAL A 65 5.11 8.76 -0.99
C VAL A 65 4.40 9.92 -1.70
N LEU A 66 4.16 11.02 -1.00
CA LEU A 66 3.53 12.20 -1.59
C LEU A 66 4.45 12.91 -2.58
N SER A 67 5.70 13.18 -2.18
CA SER A 67 6.64 13.97 -2.99
C SER A 67 7.02 13.28 -4.30
N GLU A 68 7.24 11.96 -4.28
CA GLU A 68 7.51 11.15 -5.47
C GLU A 68 6.29 11.01 -6.40
N GLY A 69 5.10 11.30 -5.89
CA GLY A 69 3.86 11.30 -6.64
C GLY A 69 3.03 10.03 -6.46
N ALA A 70 1.89 10.18 -5.80
CA ALA A 70 0.94 9.12 -5.52
C ALA A 70 -0.51 9.64 -5.59
N PHE A 71 -1.46 8.71 -5.74
CA PHE A 71 -2.91 8.97 -5.64
C PHE A 71 -3.46 10.04 -6.61
N GLY A 72 -2.74 10.36 -7.68
CA GLY A 72 -3.15 11.31 -8.72
C GLY A 72 -3.44 12.72 -8.23
N GLY A 73 -2.88 13.10 -7.07
CA GLY A 73 -3.12 14.38 -6.42
C GLY A 73 -4.41 14.49 -5.62
N THR A 74 -5.10 13.37 -5.36
CA THR A 74 -6.50 13.37 -4.85
C THR A 74 -6.68 12.80 -3.45
N TYR A 75 -5.59 12.43 -2.76
CA TYR A 75 -5.71 11.64 -1.52
C TYR A 75 -6.44 12.41 -0.43
N PHE A 76 -5.96 13.61 -0.10
CA PHE A 76 -6.54 14.51 0.91
C PHE A 76 -7.53 15.50 0.30
N ARG A 77 -8.25 15.12 -0.76
CA ARG A 77 -9.30 15.95 -1.36
C ARG A 77 -10.43 16.25 -0.36
N SER A 78 -11.28 17.22 -0.67
CA SER A 78 -12.50 17.40 0.11
C SER A 78 -13.41 16.17 -0.03
N ILE A 79 -13.95 15.65 1.08
CA ILE A 79 -14.80 14.46 1.12
C ILE A 79 -16.04 14.69 1.99
N SER A 80 -17.10 13.94 1.72
CA SER A 80 -18.18 13.67 2.67
C SER A 80 -18.04 12.22 3.10
N SER A 81 -17.82 11.96 4.39
CA SER A 81 -17.60 10.61 4.91
C SER A 81 -18.89 10.02 5.46
N SER A 82 -19.30 8.88 4.94
CA SER A 82 -20.44 8.12 5.47
C SER A 82 -20.12 7.43 6.80
N VAL A 83 -18.83 7.25 7.11
CA VAL A 83 -18.37 6.63 8.36
C VAL A 83 -18.46 7.61 9.53
N THR A 84 -18.05 8.86 9.32
CA THR A 84 -18.09 9.90 10.38
C THR A 84 -19.36 10.74 10.34
N GLY A 85 -20.09 10.74 9.22
CA GLY A 85 -21.24 11.62 8.99
C GLY A 85 -20.84 13.09 8.77
N GLN A 86 -19.57 13.38 8.52
CA GLN A 86 -19.02 14.73 8.39
C GLN A 86 -18.42 14.99 7.02
N SER A 87 -18.34 16.27 6.65
CA SER A 87 -17.59 16.74 5.49
C SER A 87 -16.25 17.33 5.93
N TYR A 88 -15.19 16.96 5.22
CA TYR A 88 -13.84 17.48 5.44
C TYR A 88 -13.39 18.21 4.18
N THR A 89 -12.85 19.42 4.35
CA THR A 89 -12.14 20.13 3.28
C THR A 89 -10.71 19.60 3.14
N TRP A 90 -10.12 19.76 1.97
CA TRP A 90 -8.72 19.36 1.76
C TRP A 90 -7.73 20.05 2.72
N LYS A 91 -8.00 21.31 3.08
CA LYS A 91 -7.18 22.07 4.03
C LYS A 91 -7.25 21.47 5.43
N GLN A 92 -8.45 21.15 5.91
CA GLN A 92 -8.64 20.48 7.21
C GLN A 92 -7.94 19.12 7.25
N ALA A 93 -8.00 18.35 6.16
CA ALA A 93 -7.34 17.06 6.07
C ALA A 93 -5.80 17.14 6.08
N TRP A 94 -5.24 18.24 5.55
CA TRP A 94 -3.80 18.45 5.43
C TRP A 94 -3.17 19.19 6.61
N GLU A 95 -3.96 19.94 7.39
CA GLU A 95 -3.49 20.88 8.41
C GLU A 95 -2.49 20.26 9.40
N GLU A 96 -2.74 19.03 9.84
CA GLU A 96 -1.87 18.33 10.80
C GLU A 96 -0.49 17.98 10.23
N PHE A 97 -0.38 17.72 8.92
CA PHE A 97 0.88 17.38 8.26
C PHE A 97 1.69 18.61 7.86
N GLN A 98 0.99 19.72 7.57
CA GLN A 98 1.64 21.00 7.31
C GLN A 98 2.44 21.49 8.53
N LYS A 99 1.94 21.24 9.75
CA LYS A 99 2.63 21.60 11.01
C LYS A 99 3.96 20.86 11.19
N GLU A 100 4.11 19.69 10.57
CA GLU A 100 5.34 18.89 10.58
C GLU A 100 6.35 19.35 9.51
N GLY A 101 6.00 20.37 8.71
CA GLY A 101 6.85 20.93 7.67
C GLY A 101 6.90 20.12 6.36
N TRP A 102 6.00 19.15 6.18
CA TRP A 102 5.96 18.34 4.97
C TRP A 102 5.56 19.17 3.76
N LEU A 103 6.26 19.00 2.65
CA LEU A 103 6.01 19.74 1.40
C LEU A 103 6.03 21.28 1.56
N LYS A 104 6.74 21.82 2.57
CA LYS A 104 6.71 23.26 2.94
C LYS A 104 7.18 24.24 1.86
N ASN A 105 7.88 23.76 0.83
CA ASN A 105 8.41 24.60 -0.25
C ASN A 105 7.42 24.76 -1.42
N LEU A 106 6.22 24.19 -1.34
CA LEU A 106 5.19 24.31 -2.37
C LEU A 106 4.31 25.54 -2.11
N SER A 107 3.93 26.23 -3.18
CA SER A 107 2.81 27.19 -3.15
C SER A 107 1.49 26.49 -2.82
N GLU A 108 0.46 27.25 -2.45
CA GLU A 108 -0.87 26.68 -2.17
C GLU A 108 -1.45 25.94 -3.38
N GLU A 109 -1.25 26.45 -4.59
CA GLU A 109 -1.71 25.81 -5.82
C GLU A 109 -0.98 24.49 -6.08
N GLU A 110 0.34 24.47 -5.92
CA GLU A 110 1.14 23.25 -6.07
C GLU A 110 0.75 22.20 -5.03
N LEU A 111 0.55 22.61 -3.78
CA LEU A 111 0.10 21.75 -2.71
C LEU A 111 -1.30 21.19 -2.99
N TYR A 112 -2.25 22.05 -3.38
CA TYR A 112 -3.58 21.63 -3.79
C TYR A 112 -3.50 20.60 -4.93
N ASN A 113 -2.66 20.84 -5.94
CA ASN A 113 -2.44 19.90 -7.03
C ASN A 113 -1.78 18.58 -6.57
N LYS A 114 -1.00 18.61 -5.49
CA LYS A 114 -0.31 17.44 -4.95
C LYS A 114 -1.20 16.56 -4.08
N VAL A 115 -2.15 17.12 -3.34
CA VAL A 115 -2.92 16.35 -2.34
C VAL A 115 -4.44 16.58 -2.34
N GLY A 116 -4.92 17.72 -2.82
CA GLY A 116 -6.29 18.21 -2.59
C GLY A 116 -7.23 18.15 -3.80
N ARG A 117 -6.78 17.68 -4.96
CA ARG A 117 -7.58 17.67 -6.20
C ARG A 117 -8.82 16.79 -6.04
N PRO A 118 -9.99 17.19 -6.57
CA PRO A 118 -11.18 16.35 -6.52
C PRO A 118 -10.98 15.07 -7.35
N TRP A 119 -11.76 14.03 -7.03
CA TRP A 119 -11.55 12.69 -7.58
C TRP A 119 -11.73 12.62 -9.10
N ASP A 120 -12.70 13.35 -9.64
CA ASP A 120 -12.97 13.50 -11.07
C ASP A 120 -11.80 14.16 -11.82
N ARG A 121 -10.92 14.86 -11.10
CA ARG A 121 -9.69 15.45 -11.64
C ARG A 121 -8.45 14.59 -11.45
N TYR A 122 -8.53 13.37 -10.92
CA TYR A 122 -7.36 12.47 -10.76
C TYR A 122 -6.42 12.49 -11.97
N ASP A 123 -5.15 12.85 -11.77
CA ASP A 123 -4.16 12.87 -12.84
C ASP A 123 -3.09 11.81 -12.63
N GLN A 124 -3.16 10.77 -13.44
CA GLN A 124 -2.18 9.68 -13.41
C GLN A 124 -0.76 10.16 -13.74
N LYS A 125 -0.57 11.28 -14.44
CA LYS A 125 0.76 11.82 -14.76
C LYS A 125 1.50 12.31 -13.51
N LEU A 126 0.78 12.61 -12.44
CA LEU A 126 1.35 12.98 -11.14
C LEU A 126 1.90 11.77 -10.38
N ASN A 127 1.53 10.55 -10.76
CA ASN A 127 2.04 9.34 -10.12
C ASN A 127 3.43 8.98 -10.64
N LEU A 128 4.30 8.51 -9.75
CA LEU A 128 5.65 8.06 -10.09
C LEU A 128 5.65 7.05 -11.25
N ASN A 129 4.74 6.07 -11.19
CA ASN A 129 4.65 5.01 -12.20
C ASN A 129 3.65 5.33 -13.31
N ARG A 130 3.07 6.53 -13.33
CA ARG A 130 2.08 7.00 -14.32
C ARG A 130 0.84 6.13 -14.46
N GLU A 131 0.45 5.47 -13.38
CA GLU A 131 -0.61 4.45 -13.36
C GLU A 131 -1.76 4.85 -12.45
N LYS A 132 -3.00 4.75 -12.94
CA LYS A 132 -4.18 4.92 -12.08
C LYS A 132 -4.50 3.60 -11.38
N CYS A 133 -4.38 3.58 -10.06
CA CYS A 133 -4.77 2.43 -9.24
C CYS A 133 -5.33 2.85 -7.88
N GLY A 134 -6.08 1.95 -7.26
CA GLY A 134 -6.77 2.17 -5.99
C GLY A 134 -8.29 2.16 -6.17
N GLN A 135 -8.98 2.06 -5.04
CA GLN A 135 -10.43 2.14 -4.94
C GLN A 135 -10.87 3.58 -4.64
N THR A 136 -12.12 3.93 -4.96
CA THR A 136 -12.73 5.20 -4.56
C THR A 136 -12.97 5.23 -3.04
N LEU A 137 -13.22 6.42 -2.47
CA LEU A 137 -13.60 6.51 -1.05
C LEU A 137 -14.83 5.66 -0.75
N ASP A 138 -15.86 5.71 -1.59
CA ASP A 138 -17.10 4.95 -1.39
C ASP A 138 -16.83 3.44 -1.34
N GLN A 139 -16.03 2.92 -2.27
CA GLN A 139 -15.62 1.52 -2.26
C GLN A 139 -14.84 1.15 -0.99
N TRP A 140 -13.96 2.04 -0.50
CA TRP A 140 -13.24 1.81 0.75
C TRP A 140 -14.18 1.82 1.98
N GLN A 141 -15.18 2.70 2.01
CA GLN A 141 -16.18 2.80 3.08
C GLN A 141 -17.10 1.58 3.08
N GLU A 142 -17.66 1.21 1.92
CA GLU A 142 -18.53 0.04 1.73
C GLU A 142 -17.85 -1.27 2.14
N ALA A 143 -16.54 -1.40 1.86
CA ALA A 143 -15.77 -2.57 2.22
C ALA A 143 -15.24 -2.55 3.67
N GLY A 144 -15.63 -1.57 4.50
CA GLY A 144 -15.29 -1.53 5.92
C GLY A 144 -13.80 -1.24 6.20
N TRP A 145 -13.11 -0.56 5.28
CA TRP A 145 -11.68 -0.29 5.41
C TRP A 145 -11.35 1.06 6.06
N ILE A 146 -12.34 1.94 6.18
CA ILE A 146 -12.25 3.28 6.77
C ILE A 146 -12.72 3.21 8.22
N MET A 147 -11.96 3.81 9.13
CA MET A 147 -12.35 3.98 10.54
C MET A 147 -12.63 5.45 10.81
N GLU A 148 -13.49 5.73 11.78
CA GLU A 148 -13.86 7.12 12.15
C GLU A 148 -12.63 7.96 12.53
N CYS A 149 -11.65 7.34 13.18
CA CYS A 149 -10.41 8.01 13.56
C CYS A 149 -9.53 8.41 12.38
N ASP A 150 -9.72 7.82 11.20
CA ASP A 150 -8.97 8.05 9.96
C ASP A 150 -9.92 8.07 8.75
N PRO A 151 -10.68 9.16 8.54
CA PRO A 151 -11.72 9.24 7.50
C PRO A 151 -11.18 9.12 6.07
N TYR A 152 -9.87 9.31 5.88
CA TYR A 152 -9.19 9.08 4.59
C TYR A 152 -8.56 7.68 4.48
N GLY A 153 -8.65 6.86 5.53
CA GLY A 153 -8.22 5.46 5.51
C GLY A 153 -6.72 5.24 5.68
N TRP A 154 -6.23 4.18 5.03
CA TRP A 154 -4.91 3.58 5.30
C TRP A 154 -3.74 4.57 5.26
N PHE A 155 -3.65 5.44 4.25
CA PHE A 155 -2.49 6.32 4.15
C PHE A 155 -2.54 7.46 5.18
N GLN A 156 -3.73 7.95 5.55
CA GLN A 156 -3.85 8.89 6.68
C GLN A 156 -3.45 8.22 7.99
N TRP A 157 -3.89 6.96 8.21
CA TRP A 157 -3.42 6.17 9.33
C TRP A 157 -1.89 6.06 9.30
N TYR A 158 -1.30 5.78 8.13
CA TYR A 158 0.16 5.67 7.98
C TYR A 158 0.87 7.00 8.28
N CYS A 159 0.35 8.13 7.81
CA CYS A 159 0.90 9.45 8.14
C CYS A 159 0.94 9.68 9.65
N ARG A 160 -0.16 9.41 10.34
CA ARG A 160 -0.27 9.62 11.79
C ARG A 160 0.55 8.62 12.59
N PHE A 161 0.58 7.36 12.16
CA PHE A 161 1.42 6.31 12.74
C PHE A 161 2.90 6.66 12.61
N TYR A 162 3.30 7.21 11.45
CA TYR A 162 4.65 7.72 11.21
C TYR A 162 5.02 8.82 12.20
N LEU A 163 4.09 9.75 12.46
CA LEU A 163 4.24 10.85 13.42
C LEU A 163 4.06 10.45 14.88
N GLY A 164 4.05 9.14 15.18
CA GLY A 164 4.05 8.61 16.54
C GLY A 164 2.67 8.35 17.13
N ARG A 165 1.56 8.60 16.43
CA ARG A 165 0.23 8.21 16.93
C ARG A 165 0.15 6.67 17.02
N ARG A 166 -0.36 6.16 18.13
CA ARG A 166 -0.73 4.75 18.29
C ARG A 166 -2.21 4.63 18.61
N CYS A 167 -2.84 3.58 18.12
CA CYS A 167 -4.24 3.30 18.41
C CYS A 167 -4.59 1.82 18.30
N SER A 168 -5.76 1.46 18.80
CA SER A 168 -6.27 0.09 18.74
C SER A 168 -6.53 -0.46 17.32
N ASP A 169 -6.36 0.36 16.27
CA ASP A 169 -6.46 -0.07 14.86
C ASP A 169 -5.09 -0.46 14.25
N ASP A 170 -3.98 -0.22 14.96
CA ASP A 170 -2.62 -0.38 14.41
C ASP A 170 -2.36 -1.81 13.92
N GLU A 171 -2.77 -2.83 14.70
CA GLU A 171 -2.57 -4.24 14.34
C GLU A 171 -3.25 -4.60 13.01
N ARG A 172 -4.48 -4.12 12.80
CA ARG A 172 -5.24 -4.36 11.57
C ARG A 172 -4.55 -3.70 10.38
N GLN A 173 -4.09 -2.47 10.54
CA GLN A 173 -3.46 -1.71 9.45
C GLN A 173 -2.08 -2.26 9.10
N ILE A 174 -1.30 -2.68 10.10
CA ILE A 174 -0.03 -3.40 9.90
C ILE A 174 -0.27 -4.72 9.18
N THR A 175 -1.28 -5.50 9.58
CA THR A 175 -1.62 -6.75 8.91
C THR A 175 -1.99 -6.52 7.44
N ARG A 176 -2.72 -5.44 7.12
CA ARG A 176 -3.02 -5.05 5.73
C ARG A 176 -1.75 -4.74 4.94
N TRP A 177 -0.81 -4.01 5.55
CA TRP A 177 0.47 -3.73 4.93
C TRP A 177 1.27 -5.01 4.70
N GLN A 178 1.32 -5.92 5.68
CA GLN A 178 2.04 -7.18 5.56
C GLN A 178 1.51 -8.05 4.41
N ASN A 179 0.18 -8.15 4.28
CA ASN A 179 -0.46 -8.87 3.16
C ASN A 179 -0.24 -8.20 1.80
N THR A 180 0.22 -6.94 1.78
CA THR A 180 0.49 -6.18 0.56
C THR A 180 1.96 -6.22 0.17
N ALA A 181 2.84 -5.86 1.09
CA ALA A 181 4.22 -5.48 0.81
C ALA A 181 5.29 -6.25 1.62
N ALA A 182 4.94 -6.96 2.70
CA ALA A 182 5.97 -7.63 3.49
C ALA A 182 6.70 -8.74 2.72
N ILE A 183 7.96 -8.98 3.08
CA ILE A 183 8.73 -10.13 2.60
C ILE A 183 8.05 -11.43 3.07
N GLY A 184 7.94 -12.42 2.20
CA GLY A 184 7.36 -13.74 2.52
C GLY A 184 5.83 -13.80 2.68
N ARG A 185 5.13 -12.66 2.78
CA ARG A 185 3.66 -12.59 2.92
C ARG A 185 2.97 -11.67 1.91
N GLY A 186 3.62 -10.58 1.50
CA GLY A 186 3.05 -9.54 0.66
C GLY A 186 2.68 -10.02 -0.73
N ARG A 187 1.38 -10.07 -1.04
CA ARG A 187 0.85 -10.52 -2.34
C ARG A 187 1.41 -9.68 -3.48
N TRP A 188 1.33 -8.36 -3.37
CA TRP A 188 1.72 -7.46 -4.44
C TRP A 188 3.23 -7.41 -4.62
N ARG A 189 4.00 -7.42 -3.53
CA ARG A 189 5.46 -7.56 -3.59
C ARG A 189 5.86 -8.85 -4.30
N THR A 190 5.34 -9.99 -3.84
CA THR A 190 5.66 -11.31 -4.42
C THR A 190 5.28 -11.38 -5.89
N THR A 191 4.11 -10.83 -6.26
CA THR A 191 3.68 -10.77 -7.66
C THR A 191 4.64 -9.95 -8.53
N LEU A 192 5.12 -8.80 -8.03
CA LEU A 192 6.06 -7.96 -8.76
C LEU A 192 7.41 -8.67 -8.96
N VAL A 193 7.95 -9.26 -7.89
CA VAL A 193 9.24 -9.97 -7.96
C VAL A 193 9.17 -11.12 -8.96
N ASN A 194 8.13 -11.97 -8.87
CA ASN A 194 7.96 -13.10 -9.78
C ASN A 194 7.88 -12.66 -11.26
N LYS A 195 7.19 -11.54 -11.55
CA LYS A 195 7.12 -10.99 -12.91
C LYS A 195 8.50 -10.55 -13.41
N ILE A 196 9.23 -9.79 -12.59
CA ILE A 196 10.54 -9.27 -12.96
C ILE A 196 11.54 -10.42 -13.18
N GLU A 197 11.53 -11.43 -12.32
CA GLU A 197 12.35 -12.63 -12.47
C GLU A 197 11.98 -13.43 -13.70
N SER A 198 10.68 -13.59 -14.01
CA SER A 198 10.24 -14.33 -15.20
C SER A 198 10.66 -13.68 -16.52
N GLU A 199 10.95 -12.38 -16.50
CA GLU A 199 11.41 -11.63 -17.66
C GLU A 199 12.93 -11.41 -17.67
N ASP A 200 13.65 -11.88 -16.64
CA ASP A 200 15.09 -11.64 -16.40
C ASP A 200 15.49 -10.15 -16.47
N LYS A 201 14.66 -9.28 -15.87
CA LYS A 201 14.79 -7.82 -15.93
C LYS A 201 14.94 -7.17 -14.55
N VAL A 202 15.76 -7.77 -13.68
CA VAL A 202 16.03 -7.21 -12.35
C VAL A 202 16.50 -5.76 -12.47
N GLY A 203 15.84 -4.85 -11.75
CA GLY A 203 16.12 -3.41 -11.80
C GLY A 203 15.33 -2.63 -12.86
N ASP A 204 14.62 -3.27 -13.80
CA ASP A 204 13.79 -2.56 -14.78
C ASP A 204 12.52 -2.00 -14.12
N LEU A 205 12.49 -0.68 -13.94
CA LEU A 205 11.39 0.05 -13.32
C LEU A 205 10.12 0.08 -14.19
N ARG A 206 10.20 -0.31 -15.47
CA ARG A 206 9.05 -0.31 -16.39
C ARG A 206 8.16 -1.53 -16.22
N ILE A 207 8.66 -2.59 -15.58
CA ILE A 207 7.89 -3.82 -15.38
C ILE A 207 6.78 -3.57 -14.35
N SER A 208 5.55 -3.77 -14.80
CA SER A 208 4.33 -3.78 -13.99
C SER A 208 4.13 -2.51 -13.16
N GLY A 209 4.18 -1.33 -13.81
CA GLY A 209 3.99 -0.01 -13.22
C GLY A 209 2.79 0.07 -12.25
N LYS A 210 1.64 -0.52 -12.62
CA LYS A 210 0.48 -0.60 -11.72
C LYS A 210 0.76 -1.26 -10.36
N ILE A 211 1.53 -2.34 -10.32
CA ILE A 211 1.88 -3.00 -9.04
C ILE A 211 2.88 -2.16 -8.25
N ARG A 212 3.85 -1.53 -8.93
CA ARG A 212 4.76 -0.57 -8.29
C ARG A 212 4.01 0.59 -7.66
N GLN A 213 3.00 1.12 -8.36
CA GLN A 213 2.15 2.17 -7.84
C GLN A 213 1.33 1.73 -6.63
N ILE A 214 0.78 0.50 -6.65
CA ILE A 214 0.09 -0.09 -5.48
C ILE A 214 1.04 -0.18 -4.29
N LEU A 215 2.26 -0.66 -4.48
CA LEU A 215 3.24 -0.77 -3.40
C LEU A 215 3.64 0.60 -2.86
N GLN A 216 3.85 1.59 -3.74
CA GLN A 216 4.16 2.97 -3.35
C GLN A 216 3.03 3.57 -2.51
N HIS A 217 1.78 3.33 -2.91
CA HIS A 217 0.60 3.70 -2.12
C HIS A 217 0.55 3.04 -0.75
N PHE A 218 1.34 1.99 -0.50
CA PHE A 218 1.50 1.31 0.79
C PHE A 218 2.84 1.64 1.48
N GLY A 219 3.51 2.73 1.09
CA GLY A 219 4.77 3.16 1.71
C GLY A 219 5.96 2.26 1.39
N TYR A 220 5.89 1.53 0.27
CA TYR A 220 6.90 0.54 -0.09
C TYR A 220 7.33 0.65 -1.56
N THR A 221 8.63 0.61 -1.79
CA THR A 221 9.23 0.42 -3.11
C THR A 221 10.15 -0.79 -3.10
N LEU A 222 10.21 -1.51 -4.22
CA LEU A 222 11.05 -2.70 -4.33
C LEU A 222 12.53 -2.30 -4.39
N THR A 223 13.35 -2.98 -3.59
CA THR A 223 14.80 -2.79 -3.49
C THR A 223 15.55 -3.94 -4.16
N LEU A 224 16.87 -3.79 -4.34
CA LEU A 224 17.71 -4.90 -4.82
C LEU A 224 17.79 -6.07 -3.83
N GLU A 225 17.65 -5.80 -2.52
CA GLU A 225 17.68 -6.82 -1.48
C GLU A 225 16.49 -7.78 -1.61
N ASP A 226 15.36 -7.31 -2.13
CA ASP A 226 14.15 -8.11 -2.29
C ASP A 226 14.32 -9.31 -3.22
N TYR A 227 15.24 -9.22 -4.18
CA TYR A 227 15.58 -10.30 -5.09
C TYR A 227 16.56 -11.32 -4.46
N ARG A 228 17.39 -10.89 -3.49
CA ARG A 228 18.30 -11.79 -2.76
C ARG A 228 17.50 -12.76 -1.91
N TYR A 229 16.53 -12.25 -1.16
CA TYR A 229 15.60 -13.05 -0.36
C TYR A 229 14.86 -14.10 -1.20
N THR A 230 14.45 -13.77 -2.42
CA THR A 230 13.75 -14.74 -3.29
C THR A 230 14.66 -15.88 -3.71
N LYS A 231 15.92 -15.59 -4.06
CA LYS A 231 16.91 -16.63 -4.39
C LYS A 231 17.18 -17.56 -3.20
N GLU A 232 17.32 -17.00 -2.00
CA GLU A 232 17.52 -17.77 -0.77
C GLU A 232 16.29 -18.63 -0.42
N ASP A 233 15.08 -18.06 -0.48
CA ASP A 233 13.84 -18.78 -0.21
C ASP A 233 13.58 -19.89 -1.26
N GLN A 234 13.87 -19.64 -2.54
CA GLN A 234 13.84 -20.69 -3.57
C GLN A 234 14.86 -21.80 -3.27
N THR A 235 16.05 -21.46 -2.81
CA THR A 235 17.09 -22.43 -2.42
C THR A 235 16.66 -23.26 -1.23
N LEU A 236 16.10 -22.63 -0.19
CA LEU A 236 15.56 -23.29 1.01
C LEU A 236 14.36 -24.20 0.67
N LYS A 237 13.44 -23.75 -0.18
CA LYS A 237 12.30 -24.56 -0.66
C LYS A 237 12.75 -25.78 -1.45
N LYS A 238 13.75 -25.64 -2.34
CA LYS A 238 14.36 -26.75 -3.08
C LYS A 238 15.02 -27.74 -2.12
N ALA A 239 15.78 -27.25 -1.13
CA ALA A 239 16.42 -28.08 -0.11
C ALA A 239 15.38 -28.85 0.73
N ALA A 240 14.33 -28.18 1.21
CA ALA A 240 13.25 -28.80 1.97
C ALA A 240 12.48 -29.86 1.16
N ALA A 241 12.24 -29.61 -0.13
CA ALA A 241 11.60 -30.58 -1.03
C ALA A 241 12.50 -31.80 -1.28
N ALA A 242 13.81 -31.61 -1.43
CA ALA A 242 14.78 -32.68 -1.58
C ALA A 242 14.86 -33.55 -0.31
N MET A 243 14.89 -32.95 0.88
CA MET A 243 14.85 -33.67 2.15
C MET A 243 13.57 -34.50 2.28
N LYS A 244 12.39 -33.94 1.99
CA LYS A 244 11.11 -34.67 2.03
C LYS A 244 11.10 -35.89 1.08
N LYS A 245 11.69 -35.76 -0.11
CA LYS A 245 11.83 -36.90 -1.06
C LYS A 245 12.77 -37.98 -0.51
N SER A 246 13.89 -37.60 0.09
CA SER A 246 14.84 -38.54 0.70
C SER A 246 14.21 -39.32 1.88
N THR A 247 13.49 -38.63 2.77
CA THR A 247 12.80 -39.27 3.90
C THR A 247 11.67 -40.21 3.45
N ALA A 248 10.97 -39.89 2.36
CA ALA A 248 9.92 -40.75 1.80
C ALA A 248 10.48 -42.02 1.15
N VAL A 249 11.69 -41.98 0.59
CA VAL A 249 12.39 -43.15 0.03
C VAL A 249 12.91 -44.06 1.13
N SER A 250 13.39 -43.50 2.25
CA SER A 250 13.89 -44.29 3.39
C SER A 250 12.80 -44.98 4.21
N ARG A 251 11.54 -44.54 4.13
CA ARG A 251 10.38 -45.18 4.80
C ARG A 251 9.71 -46.29 3.97
N LYS A 252 10.17 -46.51 2.73
CA LYS A 252 9.67 -47.54 1.81
C LYS A 252 10.63 -48.73 1.64
N LYS A 253 11.76 -48.71 2.35
CA LYS A 253 12.67 -49.85 2.53
C LYS A 253 12.50 -50.37 3.94
#